data_AF-B2TI99-F1
#
_entry.id   AF-B2TI99-F1
#
_cell.length_a   1.000
_cell.length_b   1.000
_cell.length_c   1.000
_cell.angle_alpha   90.00
_cell.angle_beta   90.00
_cell.angle_gamma   90.00
#
_symmetry.space_group_name_H-M   'P 1'
#
loop_
_entity.id
_entity.type
_entity.pdbx_description
1 polymer ?
#
loop_
_entity_poly.entity_id
_entity_poly.type
_entity_poly.pdbx_seq_one_letter_code
_entity_poly.pdbx_strand_id
1 'polypeptide(L)'
;MRIRYKIYKGSVRANVLSVLGAMLKAVGAVFIIGILGSFFIETSSNNLKVSDIILFGVISLFCFGFGMLLAKKADKFGIIDFDKKIREDLKFAIEMGNENPESIDLYMELNSQYKEQIQLGLIHTNDPNDLKKKKDNAKKKYVIFLILLFAITIPIMALCSNGENTVTKEEKYQEYVKLNNNILWRFDASVTPYVEQFGNGDEIIIPSNGISGITPVIDSFFNELDILKDEAIQKPKTDTDESAITLIDETRNMYNIINEVYAYYNEEEYKNDNLSRAQEIHDTYMNEIEMWYYRYMQFSEKLNPMAIEIMGKNLDTYKKNGQDFEYYTLKLLIDGEAIINYMSDNKIDDTNILSSDITKYKTLLDTLNKTYEQYKVYSKDKNGSIHLEALQKNLSCFIESANRIVEVVEKQDLSAGIVYTPGIVYAESEPSPVEDLSYYLDRMISEYNSSIN
;
A
#
# COMPACT_ATOMS: atom_id res chain seq x y z
N MET A 1 -22.16 -11.85 -3.54
CA MET A 1 -22.18 -10.37 -3.55
C MET A 1 -21.86 -9.86 -2.15
N ARG A 2 -20.73 -9.17 -1.92
CA ARG A 2 -20.42 -8.54 -0.62
C ARG A 2 -21.16 -7.20 -0.53
N ILE A 3 -21.99 -7.01 0.50
CA ILE A 3 -22.74 -5.76 0.72
C ILE A 3 -21.82 -4.76 1.42
N ARG A 4 -21.44 -3.68 0.73
CA ARG A 4 -20.60 -2.61 1.28
C ARG A 4 -21.48 -1.53 1.92
N TYR A 5 -21.25 -1.24 3.20
CA TYR A 5 -21.90 -0.16 3.96
C TYR A 5 -20.86 0.57 4.81
N LYS A 6 -21.13 1.84 5.13
CA LYS A 6 -20.29 2.67 6.01
C LYS A 6 -20.73 2.53 7.47
N ILE A 7 -19.77 2.63 8.38
CA ILE A 7 -20.01 2.72 9.83
C ILE A 7 -19.61 4.14 10.27
N TYR A 8 -20.50 4.79 11.02
CA TYR A 8 -20.36 6.13 11.58
C TYR A 8 -20.25 5.99 13.09
N LYS A 9 -19.08 6.32 13.63
CA LYS A 9 -18.86 6.40 15.08
C LYS A 9 -19.83 7.42 15.67
N GLY A 10 -20.42 7.09 16.82
CA GLY A 10 -21.36 7.99 17.51
C GLY A 10 -22.78 8.09 16.91
N SER A 11 -23.11 7.45 15.78
CA SER A 11 -24.45 7.54 15.16
C SER A 11 -25.09 6.18 14.84
N VAL A 12 -25.97 5.71 15.73
CA VAL A 12 -26.77 4.48 15.49
C VAL A 12 -27.71 4.66 14.30
N ARG A 13 -28.36 5.82 14.17
CA ARG A 13 -29.30 6.08 13.07
C ARG A 13 -28.61 6.14 11.71
N ALA A 14 -27.40 6.69 11.61
CA ALA A 14 -26.63 6.66 10.37
C ALA A 14 -26.19 5.24 10.01
N ASN A 15 -25.78 4.44 10.99
CA ASN A 15 -25.42 3.03 10.78
C ASN A 15 -26.59 2.22 10.23
N VAL A 16 -27.78 2.36 10.84
CA VAL A 16 -29.00 1.70 10.36
C VAL A 16 -29.36 2.14 8.94
N LEU A 17 -29.32 3.45 8.65
CA LEU A 17 -29.64 3.97 7.32
C LEU A 17 -28.62 3.53 6.24
N SER A 18 -27.35 3.42 6.59
CA SER A 18 -26.27 2.94 5.73
C SER A 18 -26.41 1.46 5.40
N VAL A 19 -26.69 0.63 6.39
CA VAL A 19 -26.96 -0.81 6.19
C VAL A 19 -28.22 -1.00 5.34
N LEU A 20 -29.32 -0.33 5.66
CA LEU A 20 -30.57 -0.41 4.87
C LEU A 20 -30.37 0.08 3.43
N GLY A 21 -29.63 1.18 3.24
CA GLY A 21 -29.30 1.69 1.92
C GLY A 21 -28.43 0.72 1.11
N ALA A 22 -27.47 0.05 1.75
CA ALA A 22 -26.63 -0.95 1.12
C ALA A 22 -27.40 -2.23 0.77
N MET A 23 -28.29 -2.69 1.64
CA MET A 23 -29.17 -3.84 1.37
C MET A 23 -30.11 -3.56 0.19
N LEU A 24 -30.69 -2.36 0.11
CA LEU A 24 -31.56 -1.99 -1.02
C LEU A 24 -30.79 -1.95 -2.35
N LYS A 25 -29.57 -1.41 -2.37
CA LYS A 25 -28.70 -1.46 -3.55
C LYS A 25 -28.34 -2.90 -3.93
N ALA A 26 -28.10 -3.77 -2.94
CA ALA A 26 -27.82 -5.19 -3.18
C ALA A 26 -29.02 -5.92 -3.79
N VAL A 27 -30.23 -5.67 -3.27
CA VAL A 27 -31.48 -6.19 -3.84
C VAL A 27 -31.65 -5.69 -5.28
N GLY A 28 -31.43 -4.40 -5.53
CA GLY A 28 -31.46 -3.84 -6.89
C GLY A 28 -30.48 -4.54 -7.84
N ALA A 29 -29.27 -4.84 -7.39
CA ALA A 29 -28.25 -5.53 -8.19
C ALA A 29 -28.63 -6.98 -8.50
N VAL A 30 -29.26 -7.70 -7.56
CA VAL A 30 -29.75 -9.07 -7.78
C VAL A 30 -30.79 -9.11 -8.89
N PHE A 31 -31.70 -8.12 -8.95
CA PHE A 31 -32.66 -8.02 -10.06
C PHE A 31 -31.97 -7.75 -11.41
N ILE A 32 -30.92 -6.91 -11.46
CA ILE A 32 -30.16 -6.67 -12.70
C ILE A 32 -29.42 -7.93 -13.14
N ILE A 33 -28.77 -8.64 -12.21
CA ILE A 33 -28.08 -9.90 -12.50
C ILE A 33 -29.07 -10.97 -12.98
N GLY A 34 -30.27 -11.04 -12.38
CA GLY A 34 -31.34 -11.92 -12.84
C GLY A 34 -31.82 -11.58 -14.26
N ILE A 35 -31.99 -10.29 -14.58
CA ILE A 35 -32.32 -9.83 -15.93
C ILE A 35 -31.20 -10.23 -16.91
N LEU A 36 -29.94 -9.91 -16.62
CA LEU A 36 -28.80 -10.23 -17.49
C LEU A 36 -28.63 -11.75 -17.66
N GLY A 37 -28.71 -12.52 -16.59
CA GLY A 37 -28.64 -13.98 -16.62
C GLY A 37 -29.72 -14.61 -17.49
N SER A 38 -30.92 -14.01 -17.54
CA SER A 38 -32.00 -14.48 -18.43
C SER A 38 -31.70 -14.30 -19.92
N PHE A 39 -30.79 -13.39 -20.30
CA PHE A 39 -30.33 -13.20 -21.69
C PHE A 39 -29.18 -14.14 -22.08
N PHE A 40 -28.43 -14.69 -21.12
CA PHE A 40 -27.22 -15.50 -21.39
C PHE A 40 -27.39 -17.00 -21.08
N ILE A 41 -28.43 -17.41 -20.35
CA ILE A 41 -28.69 -18.81 -20.03
C ILE A 41 -29.84 -19.33 -20.90
N GLU A 42 -29.50 -20.09 -21.95
CA GLU A 42 -30.44 -20.93 -22.69
C GLU A 42 -30.81 -22.16 -21.85
N THR A 43 -31.73 -21.98 -20.89
CA THR A 43 -32.41 -23.09 -20.24
C THR A 43 -33.85 -23.18 -20.72
N SER A 44 -34.27 -24.42 -21.02
CA SER A 44 -35.56 -24.87 -21.59
C SER A 44 -36.85 -24.44 -20.82
N SER A 45 -36.76 -23.51 -19.88
CA SER A 45 -37.88 -23.04 -19.04
C SER A 45 -37.96 -21.52 -18.81
N ASN A 46 -37.19 -20.70 -19.51
CA ASN A 46 -37.22 -19.23 -19.32
C ASN A 46 -38.46 -18.57 -19.96
N ASN A 47 -39.55 -18.49 -19.19
CA ASN A 47 -40.82 -17.82 -19.53
C ASN A 47 -40.90 -16.38 -18.98
N LEU A 48 -39.80 -15.62 -18.94
CA LEU A 48 -39.85 -14.22 -18.50
C LEU A 48 -40.47 -13.33 -19.59
N LYS A 49 -41.62 -12.71 -19.31
CA LYS A 49 -42.25 -11.79 -20.26
C LYS A 49 -41.51 -10.46 -20.26
N VAL A 50 -41.59 -9.74 -21.37
CA VAL A 50 -41.06 -8.36 -21.49
C VAL A 50 -41.61 -7.45 -20.37
N SER A 51 -42.86 -7.66 -19.94
CA SER A 51 -43.46 -6.96 -18.80
C SER A 51 -42.72 -7.20 -17.47
N ASP A 52 -42.19 -8.41 -17.27
CA ASP A 52 -41.51 -8.79 -16.03
C ASP A 52 -40.10 -8.19 -15.99
N ILE A 53 -39.43 -8.13 -17.16
CA ILE A 53 -38.13 -7.45 -17.31
C ILE A 53 -38.27 -5.95 -17.03
N ILE A 54 -39.31 -5.30 -17.58
CA ILE A 54 -39.58 -3.89 -17.32
C ILE A 54 -39.89 -3.66 -15.84
N LEU A 55 -40.73 -4.52 -15.24
CA LEU A 55 -41.08 -4.43 -13.82
C LEU A 55 -39.85 -4.58 -12.91
N PHE A 56 -39.00 -5.58 -13.14
CA PHE A 56 -37.75 -5.76 -12.39
C PHE A 56 -36.75 -4.63 -12.63
N GLY A 57 -36.71 -4.06 -13.84
CA GLY A 57 -35.92 -2.87 -14.15
C GLY A 57 -36.38 -1.66 -13.32
N VAL A 58 -37.69 -1.41 -13.25
CA VAL A 58 -38.26 -0.32 -12.43
C VAL A 58 -38.02 -0.54 -10.94
N ILE A 59 -38.21 -1.76 -10.43
CA ILE A 59 -37.94 -2.12 -9.03
C ILE A 59 -36.46 -1.91 -8.72
N SER A 60 -35.56 -2.34 -9.60
CA SER A 60 -34.13 -2.15 -9.41
C SER A 60 -33.76 -0.67 -9.36
N LEU A 61 -34.27 0.13 -10.29
CA LEU A 61 -34.02 1.58 -10.34
C LEU A 61 -34.52 2.29 -9.07
N PHE A 62 -35.70 1.89 -8.58
CA PHE A 62 -36.25 2.37 -7.32
C PHE A 62 -35.38 1.97 -6.12
N CYS A 63 -34.98 0.69 -6.03
CA CYS A 63 -34.10 0.19 -4.97
C CYS A 63 -32.75 0.90 -4.93
N PHE A 64 -32.13 1.16 -6.09
CA PHE A 64 -30.89 1.93 -6.17
C PHE A 64 -31.10 3.40 -5.81
N GLY A 65 -32.11 4.05 -6.37
CA GLY A 65 -32.42 5.45 -6.10
C GLY A 65 -32.73 5.71 -4.62
N PHE A 66 -33.57 4.86 -4.02
CA PHE A 66 -33.93 4.96 -2.62
C PHE A 66 -32.76 4.56 -1.70
N GLY A 67 -31.99 3.53 -2.07
CA GLY A 67 -30.77 3.14 -1.35
C GLY A 67 -29.72 4.25 -1.33
N MET A 68 -29.56 5.01 -2.43
CA MET A 68 -28.70 6.19 -2.48
C MET A 68 -29.23 7.34 -1.60
N LEU A 69 -30.55 7.57 -1.56
CA LEU A 69 -31.14 8.58 -0.67
C LEU A 69 -30.91 8.26 0.80
N LEU A 70 -31.05 6.99 1.21
CA LEU A 70 -30.78 6.56 2.59
C LEU A 70 -29.29 6.70 2.93
N ALA A 71 -28.38 6.38 2.01
CA ALA A 71 -26.95 6.61 2.20
C ALA A 71 -26.62 8.10 2.40
N LYS A 72 -27.17 8.99 1.57
CA LYS A 72 -26.99 10.45 1.74
C LYS A 72 -27.54 10.97 3.07
N LYS A 73 -28.68 10.43 3.54
CA LYS A 73 -29.22 10.76 4.86
C LYS A 73 -28.35 10.20 5.99
N ALA A 74 -27.76 9.01 5.81
CA ALA A 74 -26.82 8.44 6.76
C ALA A 74 -25.57 9.34 6.90
N ASP A 75 -24.97 9.79 5.81
CA ASP A 75 -23.81 10.71 5.85
C ASP A 75 -24.16 11.98 6.65
N LYS A 76 -25.31 12.60 6.34
CA LYS A 76 -25.76 13.82 7.02
C LYS A 76 -26.00 13.60 8.52
N PHE A 77 -26.67 12.52 8.90
CA PHE A 77 -26.93 12.23 10.30
C PHE A 77 -25.67 11.78 11.05
N GLY A 78 -24.75 11.10 10.39
CA GLY A 78 -23.47 10.69 10.96
C GLY A 78 -22.68 11.90 11.44
N ILE A 79 -22.57 12.94 10.61
CA ILE A 79 -21.88 14.19 10.95
C ILE A 79 -22.58 14.91 12.11
N ILE A 80 -23.91 15.09 12.02
CA ILE A 80 -24.68 15.81 13.04
C ILE A 80 -24.59 15.11 14.40
N ASP A 81 -24.73 13.78 14.41
CA ASP A 81 -24.68 13.02 15.65
C ASP A 81 -23.27 12.94 16.22
N PHE A 82 -22.25 12.83 15.37
CA PHE A 82 -20.87 12.83 15.80
C PHE A 82 -20.51 14.17 16.47
N ASP A 83 -20.77 15.31 15.81
CA ASP A 83 -20.53 16.64 16.39
C ASP A 83 -21.31 16.84 17.70
N LYS A 84 -22.60 16.46 17.70
CA LYS A 84 -23.42 16.52 18.92
C LYS A 84 -22.82 15.67 20.04
N LYS A 85 -22.39 14.45 19.73
CA LYS A 85 -21.85 13.52 20.73
C LYS A 85 -20.47 13.97 21.23
N ILE A 86 -19.63 14.54 20.38
CA ILE A 86 -18.39 15.21 20.81
C ILE A 86 -18.70 16.31 21.82
N ARG A 87 -19.70 17.17 21.55
CA ARG A 87 -20.05 18.30 22.45
C ARG A 87 -20.65 17.86 23.78
N GLU A 88 -21.45 16.79 23.78
CA GLU A 88 -22.31 16.42 24.92
C GLU A 88 -21.80 15.22 25.73
N ASP A 89 -21.02 14.32 25.13
CA ASP A 89 -20.53 13.09 25.77
C ASP A 89 -19.01 13.17 25.96
N LEU A 90 -18.61 13.49 27.18
CA LEU A 90 -17.22 13.63 27.57
C LEU A 90 -16.40 12.36 27.31
N LYS A 91 -16.94 11.18 27.62
CA LYS A 91 -16.23 9.92 27.43
C LYS A 91 -15.97 9.67 25.94
N PHE A 92 -16.97 9.96 25.12
CA PHE A 92 -16.85 9.87 23.67
C PHE A 92 -15.87 10.91 23.09
N ALA A 93 -15.85 12.13 23.61
CA ALA A 93 -14.88 13.16 23.20
C ALA A 93 -13.43 12.75 23.52
N ILE A 94 -13.20 12.16 24.71
CA ILE A 94 -11.90 11.62 25.11
C ILE A 94 -11.49 10.46 24.20
N GLU A 95 -12.41 9.52 23.95
CA GLU A 95 -12.20 8.38 23.06
C GLU A 95 -11.78 8.86 21.66
N MET A 96 -12.54 9.80 21.08
CA MET A 96 -12.24 10.34 19.75
C MET A 96 -10.96 11.18 19.72
N GLY A 97 -10.65 11.93 20.79
CA GLY A 97 -9.40 12.68 20.90
C GLY A 97 -8.18 11.76 20.97
N ASN A 98 -8.29 10.61 21.63
CA ASN A 98 -7.22 9.60 21.67
C ASN A 98 -7.05 8.91 20.32
N GLU A 99 -8.15 8.59 19.62
CA GLU A 99 -8.10 7.99 18.29
C GLU A 99 -7.60 8.97 17.21
N ASN A 100 -7.86 10.27 17.36
CA ASN A 100 -7.49 11.30 16.41
C ASN A 100 -6.84 12.50 17.13
N PRO A 101 -5.52 12.40 17.44
CA PRO A 101 -4.82 13.41 18.21
C PRO A 101 -4.75 14.79 17.55
N GLU A 102 -4.70 14.83 16.22
CA GLU A 102 -4.70 16.08 15.44
C GLU A 102 -6.01 16.88 15.55
N SER A 103 -7.10 16.24 16.00
CA SER A 103 -8.40 16.89 16.22
C SER A 103 -8.69 17.21 17.69
N ILE A 104 -7.75 16.95 18.60
CA ILE A 104 -7.94 17.15 20.04
C ILE A 104 -8.30 18.61 20.35
N ASP A 105 -7.60 19.59 19.75
CA ASP A 105 -7.87 21.01 20.00
C ASP A 105 -9.30 21.39 19.63
N LEU A 106 -9.78 20.87 18.50
CA LEU A 106 -11.16 21.02 18.07
C LEU A 106 -12.12 20.37 19.07
N TYR A 107 -11.86 19.14 19.51
CA TYR A 107 -12.73 18.47 20.48
C TYR A 107 -12.76 19.14 21.85
N MET A 108 -11.64 19.72 22.31
CA MET A 108 -11.59 20.53 23.52
C MET A 108 -12.37 21.85 23.37
N GLU A 109 -12.33 22.47 22.19
CA GLU A 109 -13.14 23.65 21.88
C GLU A 109 -14.64 23.32 21.89
N LEU A 110 -14.99 22.17 21.33
CA LEU A 110 -16.36 21.70 21.22
C LEU A 110 -16.93 21.15 22.54
N ASN A 111 -16.08 20.61 23.43
CA ASN A 111 -16.47 20.03 24.71
C ASN A 111 -15.70 20.65 25.90
N SER A 112 -16.35 21.61 26.56
CA SER A 112 -15.77 22.34 27.70
C SER A 112 -15.34 21.46 28.88
N GLN A 113 -16.01 20.32 29.12
CA GLN A 113 -15.65 19.40 30.21
C GLN A 113 -14.38 18.61 29.89
N TYR A 114 -14.13 18.32 28.61
CA TYR A 114 -12.90 17.65 28.19
C TYR A 114 -11.69 18.55 28.47
N LYS A 115 -11.80 19.83 28.12
CA LYS A 115 -10.82 20.86 28.47
C LYS A 115 -10.60 20.98 29.99
N GLU A 116 -11.67 20.94 30.78
CA GLU A 116 -11.58 21.01 32.26
C GLU A 116 -10.84 19.80 32.86
N GLN A 117 -11.13 18.58 32.41
CA GLN A 117 -10.46 17.38 32.93
C GLN A 117 -8.96 17.36 32.64
N ILE A 118 -8.55 17.90 31.50
CA ILE A 118 -7.14 18.09 31.13
C ILE A 118 -6.48 19.11 32.06
N GLN A 119 -7.12 20.25 32.29
CA GLN A 119 -6.61 21.29 33.20
C GLN A 119 -6.46 20.79 34.65
N LEU A 120 -7.32 19.88 35.07
CA LEU A 120 -7.26 19.21 36.36
C LEU A 120 -6.21 18.09 36.43
N GLY A 121 -5.53 17.77 35.31
CA GLY A 121 -4.54 16.70 35.23
C GLY A 121 -5.12 15.29 35.36
N LEU A 122 -6.44 15.14 35.22
CA LEU A 122 -7.15 13.86 35.32
C LEU A 122 -7.04 13.05 34.02
N ILE A 123 -6.74 13.74 32.93
CA ILE A 123 -6.49 13.17 31.61
C ILE A 123 -5.23 13.86 31.08
N HIS A 124 -4.23 13.08 30.70
CA HIS A 124 -3.00 13.61 30.11
C HIS A 124 -3.26 13.99 28.66
N THR A 125 -3.08 15.28 28.32
CA THR A 125 -2.82 15.64 26.93
C THR A 125 -1.38 15.32 26.63
N ASN A 126 -1.15 14.31 25.84
CA ASN A 126 0.07 14.26 25.05
C ASN A 126 0.09 15.53 24.21
N ASP A 127 1.06 16.42 24.42
CA ASP A 127 1.17 17.71 23.72
C ASP A 127 0.95 17.48 22.22
N PRO A 128 -0.02 18.14 21.56
CA PRO A 128 -0.28 17.96 20.13
C PRO A 128 0.98 18.16 19.29
N ASN A 129 1.93 18.99 19.70
CA ASN A 129 3.21 19.17 19.02
C ASN A 129 4.22 18.06 19.32
N ASP A 130 4.07 17.35 20.44
CA ASP A 130 4.94 16.26 20.88
C ASP A 130 4.43 14.91 20.40
N LEU A 131 3.10 14.74 20.26
CA LEU A 131 2.45 13.67 19.49
C LEU A 131 2.55 13.92 18.00
N LYS A 132 2.44 15.16 17.52
CA LYS A 132 2.75 15.49 16.11
C LYS A 132 4.24 15.37 15.87
N LYS A 133 5.14 15.69 16.82
CA LYS A 133 6.56 15.31 16.69
C LYS A 133 6.78 13.82 16.76
N LYS A 134 6.13 13.07 17.65
CA LYS A 134 6.28 11.61 17.77
C LYS A 134 5.63 10.90 16.59
N LYS A 135 4.50 11.39 16.04
CA LYS A 135 3.78 10.93 14.84
C LYS A 135 4.46 11.43 13.56
N ASP A 136 5.05 12.62 13.54
CA ASP A 136 5.91 13.13 12.45
C ASP A 136 7.31 12.54 12.53
N ASN A 137 7.80 12.09 13.70
CA ASN A 137 9.07 11.35 13.85
C ASN A 137 8.86 9.86 13.56
N ALA A 138 7.71 9.29 13.96
CA ALA A 138 7.19 8.00 13.52
C ALA A 138 6.94 7.98 12.02
N LYS A 139 6.37 9.05 11.45
CA LYS A 139 6.27 9.25 10.00
C LYS A 139 7.65 9.52 9.40
N LYS A 140 8.53 10.32 10.02
CA LYS A 140 9.90 10.57 9.49
C LYS A 140 10.78 9.33 9.53
N LYS A 141 10.47 8.33 10.35
CA LYS A 141 11.11 7.01 10.31
C LYS A 141 10.44 6.03 9.35
N TYR A 142 9.26 6.35 8.80
CA TYR A 142 8.57 5.52 7.80
C TYR A 142 8.34 6.15 6.42
N VAL A 143 8.64 7.44 6.23
CA VAL A 143 8.68 8.09 4.90
C VAL A 143 9.96 7.72 4.13
N ILE A 144 10.90 7.04 4.77
CA ILE A 144 12.11 6.48 4.15
C ILE A 144 11.86 5.05 3.59
N PHE A 145 10.68 4.46 3.82
CA PHE A 145 10.39 3.06 3.44
C PHE A 145 10.04 2.80 1.97
N LEU A 146 10.11 3.80 1.10
CA LEU A 146 9.77 3.68 -0.33
C LEU A 146 10.93 4.07 -1.26
N ILE A 147 12.15 3.62 -0.95
CA ILE A 147 13.17 3.39 -1.98
C ILE A 147 13.37 1.88 -2.09
N LEU A 148 12.34 1.23 -2.60
CA LEU A 148 12.48 -0.11 -3.13
C LEU A 148 12.91 0.07 -4.58
N LEU A 149 14.20 -0.13 -4.85
CA LEU A 149 14.56 -0.62 -6.18
C LEU A 149 13.97 -2.01 -6.27
N PHE A 150 12.79 -2.09 -6.88
CA PHE A 150 12.15 -3.35 -7.14
C PHE A 150 13.01 -4.10 -8.12
N ALA A 151 13.58 -5.19 -7.66
CA ALA A 151 14.36 -6.09 -8.47
C ALA A 151 13.44 -6.70 -9.54
N ILE A 152 13.48 -6.12 -10.75
CA ILE A 152 12.69 -6.59 -11.89
C ILE A 152 13.22 -7.97 -12.28
N THR A 153 12.39 -9.01 -12.18
CA THR A 153 12.72 -10.33 -12.73
C THR A 153 12.77 -10.21 -14.23
N ILE A 154 13.83 -10.74 -14.83
CA ILE A 154 14.07 -10.63 -16.25
C ILE A 154 14.04 -12.06 -16.80
N PRO A 155 13.29 -12.32 -17.88
CA PRO A 155 13.35 -13.63 -18.52
C PRO A 155 14.76 -13.80 -19.07
N ILE A 156 15.48 -14.82 -18.58
CA ILE A 156 16.79 -15.20 -19.12
C ILE A 156 16.52 -15.70 -20.54
N MET A 157 16.60 -14.80 -21.52
CA MET A 157 16.55 -15.19 -22.92
C MET A 157 17.81 -16.02 -23.16
N ALA A 158 17.62 -17.32 -23.41
CA ALA A 158 18.69 -18.25 -23.71
C ALA A 158 19.46 -17.76 -24.96
N LEU A 159 20.49 -16.95 -24.73
CA LEU A 159 21.55 -16.77 -25.69
C LEU A 159 22.23 -18.13 -25.76
N CYS A 160 22.10 -18.83 -26.89
CA CYS A 160 22.87 -20.03 -27.18
C CYS A 160 24.36 -19.72 -27.07
N SER A 161 24.91 -19.84 -25.87
CA SER A 161 26.32 -19.81 -25.58
C SER A 161 26.81 -21.25 -25.63
N ASN A 162 27.36 -21.63 -26.78
CA ASN A 162 28.18 -22.83 -26.86
C ASN A 162 29.43 -22.62 -26.00
N GLY A 163 29.48 -23.25 -24.82
CA GLY A 163 30.73 -23.46 -24.08
C GLY A 163 30.68 -23.03 -22.61
N GLU A 164 30.86 -24.03 -21.74
CA GLU A 164 31.05 -24.01 -20.28
C GLU A 164 29.87 -23.58 -19.39
N ASN A 165 29.48 -24.50 -18.47
CA ASN A 165 28.58 -24.28 -17.34
C ASN A 165 29.14 -23.22 -16.37
N THR A 166 29.11 -21.95 -16.78
CA THR A 166 29.45 -20.80 -15.96
C THR A 166 28.16 -20.01 -15.76
N VAL A 167 27.74 -19.87 -14.50
CA VAL A 167 26.59 -19.05 -14.13
C VAL A 167 26.86 -17.61 -14.59
N THR A 168 25.96 -17.08 -15.41
CA THR A 168 26.02 -15.74 -16.01
C THR A 168 25.71 -14.65 -14.98
N LYS A 169 26.10 -13.40 -15.29
CA LYS A 169 25.79 -12.23 -14.44
C LYS A 169 24.28 -12.02 -14.31
N GLU A 170 23.52 -12.35 -15.35
CA GLU A 170 22.07 -12.29 -15.39
C GLU A 170 21.42 -13.33 -14.47
N GLU A 171 21.90 -14.58 -14.49
CA GLU A 171 21.47 -15.61 -13.55
C GLU A 171 21.78 -15.20 -12.11
N LYS A 172 22.96 -14.62 -11.87
CA LYS A 172 23.34 -14.10 -10.56
C LYS A 172 22.42 -12.97 -10.07
N TYR A 173 22.08 -12.04 -10.96
CA TYR A 173 21.11 -10.99 -10.66
C TYR A 173 19.72 -11.57 -10.33
N GLN A 174 19.27 -12.63 -11.03
CA GLN A 174 18.01 -13.28 -10.68
C GLN A 174 18.02 -13.88 -9.26
N GLU A 175 19.16 -14.38 -8.79
CA GLU A 175 19.27 -14.85 -7.41
C GLU A 175 19.16 -13.69 -6.39
N TYR A 176 19.74 -12.53 -6.67
CA TYR A 176 19.53 -11.33 -5.83
C TYR A 176 18.10 -10.82 -5.88
N VAL A 177 17.45 -10.90 -7.04
CA VAL A 177 16.02 -10.56 -7.19
C VAL A 177 15.16 -11.47 -6.34
N LYS A 178 15.42 -12.79 -6.35
CA LYS A 178 14.73 -13.76 -5.49
C LYS A 178 14.94 -13.42 -4.02
N LEU A 179 16.17 -13.13 -3.61
CA LEU A 179 16.47 -12.67 -2.24
C LEU A 179 15.63 -11.43 -1.88
N ASN A 180 15.69 -10.38 -2.70
CA ASN A 180 14.97 -9.13 -2.48
C ASN A 180 13.47 -9.38 -2.32
N ASN A 181 12.86 -10.10 -3.26
CA ASN A 181 11.42 -10.36 -3.26
C ASN A 181 11.00 -11.26 -2.09
N ASN A 182 11.86 -12.22 -1.70
CA ASN A 182 11.61 -13.09 -0.56
C ASN A 182 11.54 -12.30 0.74
N ILE A 183 12.50 -11.40 0.96
CA ILE A 183 12.61 -10.71 2.24
C ILE A 183 11.60 -9.56 2.35
N LEU A 184 11.44 -8.74 1.31
CA LEU A 184 10.60 -7.54 1.38
C LEU A 184 9.14 -7.83 1.72
N TRP A 185 8.51 -8.75 0.99
CA TRP A 185 7.12 -9.13 1.23
C TRP A 185 6.92 -9.63 2.67
N ARG A 186 7.88 -10.40 3.19
CA ARG A 186 7.79 -11.01 4.53
C ARG A 186 8.02 -9.98 5.63
N PHE A 187 8.95 -9.07 5.40
CA PHE A 187 9.22 -7.95 6.29
C PHE A 187 7.96 -7.08 6.43
N ASP A 188 7.37 -6.65 5.30
CA ASP A 188 6.13 -5.86 5.31
C ASP A 188 4.98 -6.59 6.02
N ALA A 189 4.75 -7.85 5.68
CA ALA A 189 3.69 -8.67 6.28
C ALA A 189 3.82 -8.87 7.80
N SER A 190 5.02 -8.73 8.35
CA SER A 190 5.29 -8.92 9.79
C SER A 190 5.37 -7.59 10.55
N VAL A 191 5.96 -6.57 9.92
CA VAL A 191 6.24 -5.29 10.55
C VAL A 191 5.03 -4.36 10.49
N THR A 192 4.33 -4.28 9.36
CA THR A 192 3.19 -3.37 9.19
C THR A 192 2.09 -3.63 10.21
N PRO A 193 1.59 -4.87 10.41
CA PRO A 193 0.57 -5.14 11.42
C PRO A 193 1.04 -4.84 12.86
N TYR A 194 2.33 -5.07 13.16
CA TYR A 194 2.88 -4.74 14.47
C TYR A 194 2.84 -3.22 14.70
N VAL A 195 3.33 -2.44 13.73
CA VAL A 195 3.39 -0.97 13.83
C VAL A 195 2.00 -0.36 13.88
N GLU A 196 1.04 -0.87 13.10
CA GLU A 196 -0.36 -0.44 13.16
C GLU A 196 -0.97 -0.64 14.55
N GLN A 197 -0.58 -1.72 15.24
CA GLN A 197 -1.12 -2.07 16.55
C GLN A 197 -0.40 -1.36 17.71
N PHE A 198 0.92 -1.34 17.69
CA PHE A 198 1.77 -0.95 18.82
C PHE A 198 2.48 0.39 18.62
N GLY A 199 2.37 0.97 17.42
CA GLY A 199 3.15 2.14 17.02
C GLY A 199 4.58 1.78 16.61
N ASN A 200 5.34 2.80 16.24
CA ASN A 200 6.76 2.75 15.86
C ASN A 200 7.55 3.90 16.52
N GLY A 201 7.00 4.50 17.57
CA GLY A 201 7.66 5.55 18.34
C GLY A 201 8.52 4.96 19.45
N ASP A 202 9.16 5.83 20.23
CA ASP A 202 10.00 5.37 21.35
C ASP A 202 9.18 4.74 22.50
N GLU A 203 7.85 4.92 22.52
CA GLU A 203 6.95 4.37 23.53
C GLU A 203 5.96 3.41 22.87
N ILE A 204 5.82 2.21 23.44
CA ILE A 204 4.84 1.23 22.96
C ILE A 204 3.41 1.68 23.27
N ILE A 205 2.52 1.55 22.29
CA ILE A 205 1.08 1.76 22.46
C ILE A 205 0.41 0.42 22.76
N ILE A 206 -0.23 0.28 23.91
CA ILE A 206 -1.02 -0.92 24.24
C ILE A 206 -2.49 -0.71 23.84
N PRO A 207 -3.03 -1.48 22.89
CA PRO A 207 -4.40 -1.31 22.40
C PRO A 207 -5.44 -1.63 23.48
N SER A 208 -6.39 -0.72 23.71
CA SER A 208 -7.46 -0.88 24.71
C SER A 208 -8.52 -1.91 24.33
N ASN A 209 -8.63 -2.22 23.03
CA ASN A 209 -9.51 -3.26 22.46
C ASN A 209 -8.87 -4.66 22.50
N GLY A 210 -7.69 -4.79 23.12
CA GLY A 210 -6.95 -6.04 23.22
C GLY A 210 -5.86 -6.17 22.15
N ILE A 211 -4.92 -7.08 22.42
CA ILE A 211 -3.77 -7.36 21.57
C ILE A 211 -4.22 -8.35 20.49
N SER A 212 -4.14 -7.95 19.22
CA SER A 212 -4.35 -8.87 18.11
C SER A 212 -3.10 -9.72 17.90
N GLY A 213 -3.28 -10.90 17.31
CA GLY A 213 -2.20 -11.85 17.12
C GLY A 213 -1.16 -11.35 16.10
N ILE A 214 0.10 -11.47 16.47
CA ILE A 214 1.26 -11.37 15.59
C ILE A 214 1.39 -12.66 14.78
N THR A 215 1.89 -12.58 13.56
CA THR A 215 2.13 -13.75 12.71
C THR A 215 3.57 -14.22 12.92
N PRO A 216 3.82 -15.50 13.25
CA PRO A 216 5.17 -16.01 13.43
C PRO A 216 5.86 -16.24 12.08
N VAL A 217 7.19 -16.24 12.09
CA VAL A 217 8.03 -16.72 11.00
C VAL A 217 8.19 -18.23 11.12
N ILE A 218 7.77 -18.95 10.08
CA ILE A 218 7.87 -20.42 10.02
C ILE A 218 9.26 -20.89 9.57
N ASP A 219 9.66 -22.10 10.00
CA ASP A 219 10.98 -22.71 9.72
C ASP A 219 11.36 -22.74 8.23
N SER A 220 10.38 -22.91 7.34
CA SER A 220 10.66 -22.91 5.89
C SER A 220 11.30 -21.61 5.42
N PHE A 221 10.99 -20.48 6.06
CA PHE A 221 11.58 -19.19 5.70
C PHE A 221 13.04 -19.07 6.13
N PHE A 222 13.41 -19.65 7.27
CA PHE A 222 14.81 -19.77 7.68
C PHE A 222 15.60 -20.66 6.71
N ASN A 223 15.03 -21.80 6.33
CA ASN A 223 15.66 -22.72 5.38
C ASN A 223 15.88 -22.08 4.00
N GLU A 224 14.95 -21.26 3.53
CA GLU A 224 15.12 -20.52 2.27
C GLU A 224 16.27 -19.50 2.33
N LEU A 225 16.47 -18.83 3.47
CA LEU A 225 17.63 -17.95 3.68
C LEU A 225 18.95 -18.74 3.64
N ASP A 226 18.98 -19.94 4.24
CA ASP A 226 20.14 -20.83 4.16
C ASP A 226 20.47 -21.24 2.72
N ILE A 227 19.44 -21.67 1.96
CA ILE A 227 19.61 -22.05 0.55
C ILE A 227 20.16 -20.87 -0.28
N LEU A 228 19.61 -19.66 -0.11
CA LEU A 228 20.07 -18.47 -0.81
C LEU A 228 21.53 -18.13 -0.44
N LYS A 229 21.90 -18.27 0.83
CA LYS A 229 23.24 -18.00 1.35
C LYS A 229 24.29 -19.00 0.83
N ASP A 230 23.94 -20.28 0.79
CA ASP A 230 24.87 -21.35 0.47
C ASP A 230 25.03 -21.58 -1.04
N GLU A 231 23.92 -21.51 -1.79
CA GLU A 231 23.89 -21.97 -3.18
C GLU A 231 23.82 -20.81 -4.18
N ALA A 232 22.96 -19.83 -3.93
CA ALA A 232 22.58 -18.83 -4.92
C ALA A 232 23.52 -17.62 -4.98
N ILE A 233 24.05 -17.20 -3.83
CA ILE A 233 24.84 -15.95 -3.71
C ILE A 233 26.35 -16.22 -3.69
N GLN A 234 26.83 -17.46 -3.77
CA GLN A 234 28.29 -17.70 -3.72
C GLN A 234 29.00 -17.78 -5.08
N LYS A 235 28.31 -18.03 -6.20
CA LYS A 235 28.98 -18.19 -7.52
C LYS A 235 28.18 -17.64 -8.72
N PRO A 236 28.84 -16.95 -9.68
CA PRO A 236 30.18 -16.37 -9.57
C PRO A 236 30.23 -15.28 -8.49
N LYS A 237 31.43 -14.97 -7.99
CA LYS A 237 31.58 -13.93 -6.96
C LYS A 237 31.36 -12.54 -7.58
N THR A 238 30.58 -11.69 -6.92
CA THR A 238 30.37 -10.30 -7.31
C THR A 238 30.52 -9.35 -6.12
N ASP A 239 30.64 -8.06 -6.37
CA ASP A 239 30.74 -7.02 -5.34
C ASP A 239 29.46 -6.87 -4.50
N THR A 240 28.34 -7.48 -4.95
CA THR A 240 27.04 -7.48 -4.25
C THR A 240 26.94 -8.63 -3.23
N ASP A 241 27.79 -9.66 -3.32
CA ASP A 241 27.69 -10.87 -2.48
C ASP A 241 27.83 -10.57 -1.00
N GLU A 242 28.80 -9.74 -0.61
CA GLU A 242 29.07 -9.45 0.80
C GLU A 242 27.90 -8.71 1.45
N SER A 243 27.32 -7.73 0.74
CA SER A 243 26.12 -7.02 1.20
C SER A 243 24.88 -7.93 1.25
N ALA A 244 24.75 -8.86 0.30
CA ALA A 244 23.64 -9.82 0.27
C ALA A 244 23.73 -10.82 1.44
N ILE A 245 24.94 -11.35 1.72
CA ILE A 245 25.20 -12.22 2.87
C ILE A 245 24.90 -11.49 4.19
N THR A 246 25.34 -10.23 4.30
CA THR A 246 25.08 -9.40 5.49
C THR A 246 23.57 -9.19 5.69
N LEU A 247 22.83 -8.88 4.61
CA LEU A 247 21.38 -8.74 4.66
C LEU A 247 20.68 -10.05 5.05
N ILE A 248 21.15 -11.21 4.56
CA ILE A 248 20.60 -12.51 4.94
C ILE A 248 20.75 -12.76 6.43
N ASP A 249 21.95 -12.50 6.97
CA ASP A 249 22.23 -12.72 8.39
C ASP A 249 21.40 -11.78 9.28
N GLU A 250 21.24 -10.52 8.87
CA GLU A 250 20.37 -9.56 9.56
C GLU A 250 18.89 -9.95 9.45
N THR A 251 18.45 -10.45 8.29
CA THR A 251 17.06 -10.93 8.11
C THR A 251 16.76 -12.13 9.00
N ARG A 252 17.72 -13.04 9.17
CA ARG A 252 17.60 -14.15 10.12
C ARG A 252 17.43 -13.62 11.55
N ASN A 253 18.19 -12.59 11.93
CA ASN A 253 18.07 -11.99 13.25
C ASN A 253 16.68 -11.36 13.44
N MET A 254 16.21 -10.58 12.47
CA MET A 254 14.85 -10.03 12.43
C MET A 254 13.77 -11.12 12.56
N TYR A 255 13.92 -12.25 11.86
CA TYR A 255 12.98 -13.37 11.98
C TYR A 255 12.94 -13.98 13.39
N ASN A 256 14.09 -14.09 14.06
CA ASN A 256 14.12 -14.53 15.45
C ASN A 256 13.39 -13.55 16.36
N ILE A 257 13.61 -12.25 16.19
CA ILE A 257 12.95 -11.22 17.01
C ILE A 257 11.44 -11.19 16.74
N ILE A 258 10.98 -11.36 15.49
CA ILE A 258 9.55 -11.53 15.18
C ILE A 258 8.97 -12.72 15.96
N ASN A 259 9.69 -13.84 16.03
CA ASN A 259 9.23 -15.02 16.77
C ASN A 259 9.24 -14.81 18.30
N GLU A 260 10.16 -14.02 18.84
CA GLU A 260 10.13 -13.60 20.25
C GLU A 260 8.94 -12.69 20.55
N VAL A 261 8.67 -11.73 19.67
CA VAL A 261 7.48 -10.86 19.75
C VAL A 261 6.20 -11.67 19.67
N TYR A 262 6.14 -12.65 18.76
CA TYR A 262 5.03 -13.59 18.65
C TYR A 262 4.82 -14.37 19.94
N ALA A 263 5.88 -14.97 20.51
CA ALA A 263 5.78 -15.72 21.75
C ALA A 263 5.22 -14.83 22.88
N TYR A 264 5.77 -13.62 23.03
CA TYR A 264 5.35 -12.72 24.09
C TYR A 264 3.87 -12.35 24.03
N TYR A 265 3.35 -12.02 22.84
CA TYR A 265 1.99 -11.52 22.67
C TYR A 265 0.96 -12.60 22.38
N ASN A 266 1.27 -13.60 21.55
CA ASN A 266 0.31 -14.63 21.14
C ASN A 266 0.26 -15.82 22.10
N GLU A 267 1.38 -16.17 22.75
CA GLU A 267 1.39 -17.19 23.81
C GLU A 267 1.02 -16.59 25.18
N GLU A 268 0.60 -15.33 25.18
CA GLU A 268 0.11 -14.58 26.33
C GLU A 268 1.12 -14.46 27.49
N GLU A 269 2.42 -14.55 27.20
CA GLU A 269 3.47 -14.41 28.23
C GLU A 269 3.41 -13.05 28.93
N TYR A 270 2.95 -12.01 28.24
CA TYR A 270 2.70 -10.67 28.79
C TYR A 270 1.73 -10.66 29.99
N LYS A 271 0.91 -11.71 30.16
CA LYS A 271 0.03 -11.85 31.33
C LYS A 271 0.80 -12.25 32.58
N ASN A 272 1.92 -12.94 32.43
CA ASN A 272 2.75 -13.38 33.55
C ASN A 272 3.53 -12.23 34.18
N ASP A 273 3.91 -11.23 33.38
CA ASP A 273 4.71 -10.09 33.80
C ASP A 273 3.91 -8.77 33.85
N ASN A 274 2.59 -8.83 33.62
CA ASN A 274 1.69 -7.68 33.51
C ASN A 274 2.22 -6.59 32.56
N LEU A 275 2.69 -6.97 31.37
CA LEU A 275 3.23 -6.09 30.33
C LEU A 275 4.52 -5.35 30.73
N SER A 276 5.19 -5.75 31.82
CA SER A 276 6.39 -5.03 32.28
C SER A 276 7.57 -5.09 31.30
N ARG A 277 7.63 -6.11 30.43
CA ARG A 277 8.64 -6.23 29.35
C ARG A 277 8.17 -5.72 27.99
N ALA A 278 6.94 -5.23 27.86
CA ALA A 278 6.38 -4.84 26.57
C ALA A 278 7.21 -3.74 25.88
N GLN A 279 7.70 -2.77 26.65
CA GLN A 279 8.56 -1.70 26.15
C GLN A 279 9.95 -2.22 25.72
N GLU A 280 10.57 -3.11 26.50
CA GLU A 280 11.86 -3.72 26.16
C GLU A 280 11.78 -4.48 24.83
N ILE A 281 10.70 -5.23 24.63
CA ILE A 281 10.43 -5.97 23.40
C ILE A 281 10.18 -5.02 22.24
N HIS A 282 9.46 -3.92 22.48
CA HIS A 282 9.23 -2.87 21.48
C HIS A 282 10.53 -2.22 21.02
N ASP A 283 11.37 -1.81 21.96
CA ASP A 283 12.66 -1.18 21.67
C ASP A 283 13.56 -2.14 20.90
N THR A 284 13.59 -3.41 21.29
CA THR A 284 14.34 -4.47 20.58
C THR A 284 13.84 -4.63 19.15
N TYR A 285 12.52 -4.69 18.96
CA TYR A 285 11.93 -4.84 17.63
C TYR A 285 12.17 -3.62 16.73
N MET A 286 12.01 -2.40 17.25
CA MET A 286 12.24 -1.18 16.49
C MET A 286 13.71 -0.99 16.12
N ASN A 287 14.64 -1.27 17.04
CA ASN A 287 16.08 -1.21 16.74
C ASN A 287 16.47 -2.22 15.65
N GLU A 288 15.88 -3.41 15.68
CA GLU A 288 16.15 -4.41 14.64
C GLU A 288 15.60 -3.98 13.28
N ILE A 289 14.41 -3.39 13.22
CA ILE A 289 13.86 -2.82 11.97
C ILE A 289 14.82 -1.78 11.38
N GLU A 290 15.37 -0.89 12.21
CA GLU A 290 16.36 0.11 11.77
C GLU A 290 17.65 -0.52 11.24
N MET A 291 18.17 -1.53 11.94
CA MET A 291 19.37 -2.27 11.54
C MET A 291 19.16 -3.05 10.25
N TRP A 292 18.07 -3.79 10.17
CA TRP A 292 17.65 -4.51 8.96
C TRP A 292 17.54 -3.58 7.76
N TYR A 293 16.86 -2.44 7.94
CA TYR A 293 16.71 -1.44 6.88
C TYR A 293 18.06 -0.87 6.42
N TYR A 294 18.96 -0.57 7.36
CA TYR A 294 20.32 -0.13 7.03
C TYR A 294 21.07 -1.16 6.18
N ARG A 295 20.97 -2.47 6.50
CA ARG A 295 21.58 -3.53 5.68
C ARG A 295 20.92 -3.66 4.32
N TYR A 296 19.60 -3.51 4.26
CA TYR A 296 18.86 -3.53 3.01
C TYR A 296 19.34 -2.42 2.06
N MET A 297 19.52 -1.20 2.56
CA MET A 297 20.05 -0.09 1.78
C MET A 297 21.45 -0.36 1.24
N GLN A 298 22.35 -0.93 2.05
CA GLN A 298 23.69 -1.31 1.60
C GLN A 298 23.67 -2.34 0.47
N PHE A 299 22.78 -3.33 0.57
CA PHE A 299 22.57 -4.32 -0.49
C PHE A 299 21.99 -3.69 -1.76
N SER A 300 20.95 -2.87 -1.62
CA SER A 300 20.29 -2.16 -2.72
C SER A 300 21.30 -1.31 -3.50
N GLU A 301 22.10 -0.48 -2.82
CA GLU A 301 23.15 0.34 -3.44
C GLU A 301 24.13 -0.45 -4.32
N LYS A 302 24.42 -1.71 -3.95
CA LYS A 302 25.28 -2.61 -4.73
C LYS A 302 24.55 -3.35 -5.83
N LEU A 303 23.25 -3.60 -5.68
CA LEU A 303 22.43 -4.27 -6.68
C LEU A 303 22.07 -3.33 -7.84
N ASN A 304 21.85 -2.04 -7.57
CA ASN A 304 21.32 -1.08 -8.55
C ASN A 304 22.13 -0.98 -9.84
N PRO A 305 23.48 -0.87 -9.80
CA PRO A 305 24.26 -0.78 -11.04
C PRO A 305 24.12 -2.04 -11.90
N MET A 306 24.01 -3.21 -11.26
CA MET A 306 23.79 -4.49 -11.94
C MET A 306 22.41 -4.53 -12.58
N ALA A 307 21.38 -4.08 -11.87
CA ALA A 307 20.01 -3.99 -12.36
C ALA A 307 19.93 -3.08 -13.61
N ILE A 308 20.51 -1.88 -13.53
CA ILE A 308 20.54 -0.91 -14.64
C ILE A 308 21.22 -1.50 -15.89
N GLU A 309 22.37 -2.15 -15.72
CA GLU A 309 23.11 -2.75 -16.83
C GLU A 309 22.29 -3.85 -17.52
N ILE A 310 21.68 -4.74 -16.74
CA ILE A 310 20.91 -5.87 -17.28
C ILE A 310 19.62 -5.36 -17.95
N MET A 311 18.90 -4.44 -17.31
CA MET A 311 17.72 -3.81 -17.91
C MET A 311 18.07 -3.12 -19.24
N GLY A 312 19.18 -2.40 -19.31
CA GLY A 312 19.68 -1.78 -20.54
C GLY A 312 19.95 -2.81 -21.65
N LYS A 313 20.63 -3.91 -21.33
CA LYS A 313 20.88 -5.02 -22.27
C LYS A 313 19.58 -5.65 -22.79
N ASN A 314 18.56 -5.78 -21.95
CA ASN A 314 17.27 -6.32 -22.38
C ASN A 314 16.52 -5.36 -23.28
N LEU A 315 16.53 -4.06 -22.99
CA LEU A 315 15.96 -3.06 -23.89
C LEU A 315 16.61 -3.14 -25.28
N ASP A 316 17.94 -3.23 -25.34
CA ASP A 316 18.66 -3.39 -26.61
C ASP A 316 18.28 -4.69 -27.33
N THR A 317 18.14 -5.79 -26.58
CA THR A 317 17.77 -7.10 -27.11
C THR A 317 16.35 -7.11 -27.65
N TYR A 318 15.37 -6.62 -26.89
CA TYR A 318 13.97 -6.52 -27.33
C TYR A 318 13.84 -5.65 -28.57
N LYS A 319 14.54 -4.52 -28.60
CA LYS A 319 14.57 -3.63 -29.76
C LYS A 319 15.16 -4.31 -30.99
N LYS A 320 16.28 -5.03 -30.84
CA LYS A 320 16.92 -5.78 -31.93
C LYS A 320 16.02 -6.89 -32.48
N ASN A 321 15.23 -7.53 -31.61
CA ASN A 321 14.36 -8.64 -31.96
C ASN A 321 12.95 -8.20 -32.42
N GLY A 322 12.65 -6.90 -32.43
CA GLY A 322 11.31 -6.39 -32.76
C GLY A 322 10.24 -6.73 -31.70
N GLN A 323 10.65 -6.94 -30.45
CA GLN A 323 9.79 -7.25 -29.31
C GLN A 323 9.29 -5.95 -28.67
N ASP A 324 8.52 -5.16 -29.43
CA ASP A 324 8.13 -3.81 -29.03
C ASP A 324 7.26 -3.78 -27.76
N PHE A 325 6.37 -4.76 -27.57
CA PHE A 325 5.55 -4.83 -26.36
C PHE A 325 6.41 -5.01 -25.11
N GLU A 326 7.33 -5.97 -25.11
CA GLU A 326 8.26 -6.24 -24.02
C GLU A 326 9.20 -5.05 -23.78
N TYR A 327 9.68 -4.43 -24.86
CA TYR A 327 10.51 -3.21 -24.82
C TYR A 327 9.80 -2.07 -24.08
N TYR A 328 8.60 -1.68 -24.53
CA TYR A 328 7.88 -0.54 -23.97
C TYR A 328 7.35 -0.84 -22.55
N THR A 329 7.05 -2.11 -22.24
CA THR A 329 6.69 -2.51 -20.88
C THR A 329 7.86 -2.33 -19.92
N LEU A 330 9.05 -2.85 -20.25
CA LEU A 330 10.24 -2.68 -19.40
C LEU A 330 10.66 -1.20 -19.31
N LYS A 331 10.58 -0.47 -20.43
CA LYS A 331 10.93 0.95 -20.46
C LYS A 331 10.02 1.80 -19.58
N LEU A 332 8.73 1.46 -19.43
CA LEU A 332 7.81 2.14 -18.53
C LEU A 332 8.20 1.97 -17.06
N LEU A 333 8.63 0.77 -16.66
CA LEU A 333 9.10 0.53 -15.29
C LEU A 333 10.33 1.39 -14.98
N ILE A 334 11.30 1.42 -15.90
CA ILE A 334 12.52 2.23 -15.79
C ILE A 334 12.20 3.73 -15.73
N ASP A 335 11.29 4.21 -16.58
CA ASP A 335 10.88 5.61 -16.59
C ASP A 335 10.13 6.00 -15.30
N GLY A 336 9.31 5.09 -14.76
CA GLY A 336 8.62 5.31 -13.48
C GLY A 336 9.58 5.36 -12.30
N GLU A 337 10.54 4.44 -12.25
CA GLU A 337 11.60 4.42 -11.24
C GLU A 337 12.47 5.68 -11.28
N ALA A 338 12.77 6.20 -12.48
CA ALA A 338 13.51 7.45 -12.62
C ALA A 338 12.77 8.66 -12.01
N ILE A 339 11.43 8.67 -12.05
CA ILE A 339 10.62 9.69 -11.38
C ILE A 339 10.72 9.55 -9.86
N ILE A 340 10.53 8.34 -9.33
CA ILE A 340 10.63 8.07 -7.88
C ILE A 340 12.00 8.45 -7.34
N ASN A 341 13.06 8.01 -8.01
CA ASN A 341 14.44 8.31 -7.61
C ASN A 341 14.72 9.80 -7.62
N TYR A 342 14.22 10.54 -8.63
CA TYR A 342 14.36 11.99 -8.65
C TYR A 342 13.70 12.65 -7.43
N MET A 343 12.47 12.24 -7.10
CA MET A 343 11.76 12.78 -5.94
C MET A 343 12.54 12.48 -4.66
N SER A 344 12.97 11.24 -4.48
CA SER A 344 13.71 10.79 -3.31
C SER A 344 15.08 11.46 -3.15
N ASP A 345 15.90 11.51 -4.20
CA ASP A 345 17.23 12.13 -4.19
C ASP A 345 17.17 13.62 -3.82
N ASN A 346 16.07 14.29 -4.18
CA ASN A 346 15.82 15.69 -3.89
C ASN A 346 14.95 15.90 -2.64
N LYS A 347 14.63 14.81 -1.93
CA LYS A 347 13.80 14.79 -0.71
C LYS A 347 12.47 15.49 -0.91
N ILE A 348 11.87 15.33 -2.09
CA ILE A 348 10.60 15.94 -2.44
C ILE A 348 9.47 15.04 -1.92
N ASP A 349 8.64 15.60 -1.06
CA ASP A 349 7.48 14.96 -0.44
C ASP A 349 6.31 15.95 -0.33
N ASP A 350 5.21 15.54 0.29
CA ASP A 350 4.01 16.39 0.42
C ASP A 350 4.22 17.66 1.23
N THR A 351 5.23 17.65 2.09
CA THR A 351 5.52 18.78 2.96
C THR A 351 6.19 19.92 2.19
N ASN A 352 6.87 19.61 1.08
CA ASN A 352 7.66 20.58 0.33
C ASN A 352 7.37 20.65 -1.17
N ILE A 353 6.57 19.75 -1.74
CA ILE A 353 6.30 19.63 -3.19
C ILE A 353 5.87 20.96 -3.83
N LEU A 354 5.05 21.77 -3.15
CA LEU A 354 4.59 23.07 -3.67
C LEU A 354 5.72 24.09 -3.87
N SER A 355 6.80 23.95 -3.10
CA SER A 355 7.97 24.83 -3.10
C SER A 355 9.19 24.25 -3.84
N SER A 356 9.10 22.99 -4.27
CA SER A 356 10.20 22.27 -4.91
C SER A 356 10.34 22.64 -6.39
N ASP A 357 11.58 22.67 -6.89
CA ASP A 357 11.83 22.78 -8.34
C ASP A 357 11.50 21.43 -9.00
N ILE A 358 10.43 21.40 -9.79
CA ILE A 358 9.98 20.20 -10.51
C ILE A 358 10.36 20.21 -12.00
N THR A 359 11.32 21.04 -12.42
CA THR A 359 11.68 21.16 -13.85
C THR A 359 12.19 19.83 -14.42
N LYS A 360 13.07 19.15 -13.67
CA LYS A 360 13.59 17.83 -14.08
C LYS A 360 12.50 16.75 -13.97
N TYR A 361 11.63 16.81 -12.97
CA TYR A 361 10.45 15.95 -12.87
C TYR A 361 9.58 16.01 -14.12
N LYS A 362 9.22 17.21 -14.60
CA LYS A 362 8.42 17.39 -15.82
C LYS A 362 9.08 16.76 -17.06
N THR A 363 10.41 16.86 -17.16
CA THR A 363 11.17 16.24 -18.26
C THR A 363 11.12 14.71 -18.21
N LEU A 364 11.20 14.12 -17.01
CA LEU A 364 11.06 12.68 -16.81
C LEU A 364 9.63 12.23 -17.10
N LEU A 365 8.62 12.97 -16.64
CA LEU A 365 7.21 12.72 -16.92
C LEU A 365 6.89 12.78 -18.41
N ASP A 366 7.45 13.74 -19.16
CA ASP A 366 7.30 13.80 -20.62
C ASP A 366 7.87 12.56 -21.31
N THR A 367 8.98 12.04 -20.80
CA THR A 367 9.61 10.81 -21.31
C THR A 367 8.71 9.61 -21.04
N LEU A 368 8.25 9.47 -19.79
CA LEU A 368 7.33 8.42 -19.36
C LEU A 368 6.02 8.44 -20.18
N ASN A 369 5.40 9.61 -20.35
CA ASN A 369 4.16 9.76 -21.14
C ASN A 369 4.37 9.34 -22.60
N LYS A 370 5.51 9.70 -23.23
CA LYS A 370 5.84 9.25 -24.59
C LYS A 370 6.00 7.73 -24.67
N THR A 371 6.68 7.13 -23.69
CA THR A 371 6.80 5.67 -23.58
C THR A 371 5.42 5.02 -23.43
N TYR A 372 4.55 5.60 -22.62
CA TYR A 372 3.19 5.11 -22.38
C TYR A 372 2.30 5.15 -23.64
N GLU A 373 2.42 6.20 -24.45
CA GLU A 373 1.71 6.27 -25.74
C GLU A 373 2.13 5.14 -26.67
N GLN A 374 3.44 4.82 -26.74
CA GLN A 374 3.91 3.69 -27.53
C GLN A 374 3.42 2.36 -26.95
N TYR A 375 3.52 2.17 -25.64
CA TYR A 375 3.00 0.97 -24.97
C TYR A 375 1.54 0.70 -25.34
N LYS A 376 0.66 1.71 -25.30
CA LYS A 376 -0.76 1.57 -25.66
C LYS A 376 -0.97 1.04 -27.09
N VAL A 377 -0.10 1.40 -28.03
CA VAL A 377 -0.16 0.89 -29.41
C VAL A 377 0.14 -0.60 -29.43
N TYR A 378 1.22 -1.02 -28.76
CA TYR A 378 1.71 -2.40 -28.78
C TYR A 378 0.98 -3.34 -27.80
N SER A 379 0.26 -2.80 -26.82
CA SER A 379 -0.51 -3.56 -25.84
C SER A 379 -1.97 -3.79 -26.24
N LYS A 380 -2.46 -3.14 -27.32
CA LYS A 380 -3.88 -3.11 -27.69
C LYS A 380 -4.54 -4.48 -27.84
N ASP A 381 -3.78 -5.44 -28.36
CA ASP A 381 -4.25 -6.81 -28.62
C ASP A 381 -3.68 -7.82 -27.59
N LYS A 382 -3.03 -7.32 -26.53
CA LYS A 382 -2.41 -8.12 -25.47
C LYS A 382 -3.37 -8.20 -24.28
N ASN A 383 -4.14 -9.30 -24.23
CA ASN A 383 -5.19 -9.52 -23.25
C ASN A 383 -5.12 -10.98 -22.76
N GLY A 384 -5.69 -11.28 -21.58
CA GLY A 384 -6.00 -12.66 -21.18
C GLY A 384 -5.21 -13.26 -20.03
N SER A 385 -4.28 -12.53 -19.39
CA SER A 385 -3.77 -12.89 -18.07
C SER A 385 -4.19 -11.84 -17.04
N ILE A 386 -4.59 -12.31 -15.85
CA ILE A 386 -4.98 -11.44 -14.73
C ILE A 386 -3.85 -10.48 -14.34
N HIS A 387 -2.60 -10.92 -14.45
CA HIS A 387 -1.41 -10.12 -14.16
C HIS A 387 -1.17 -9.02 -15.20
N LEU A 388 -1.40 -9.30 -16.47
CA LEU A 388 -1.29 -8.29 -17.52
C LEU A 388 -2.37 -7.21 -17.40
N GLU A 389 -3.61 -7.60 -17.08
CA GLU A 389 -4.70 -6.65 -16.84
C GLU A 389 -4.42 -5.79 -15.59
N ALA A 390 -3.90 -6.41 -14.52
CA ALA A 390 -3.49 -5.69 -13.32
C ALA A 390 -2.31 -4.73 -13.60
N LEU A 391 -1.30 -5.18 -14.35
CA LEU A 391 -0.18 -4.34 -14.80
C LEU A 391 -0.68 -3.12 -15.58
N GLN A 392 -1.55 -3.31 -16.58
CA GLN A 392 -2.14 -2.23 -17.37
C GLN A 392 -2.89 -1.22 -16.49
N LYS A 393 -3.67 -1.72 -15.51
CA LYS A 393 -4.39 -0.88 -14.57
C LYS A 393 -3.43 -0.06 -13.68
N ASN A 394 -2.44 -0.71 -13.07
CA ASN A 394 -1.48 -0.05 -12.19
C ASN A 394 -0.64 0.98 -12.97
N LEU A 395 -0.23 0.66 -14.21
CA LEU A 395 0.40 1.60 -15.14
C LEU A 395 -0.45 2.85 -15.34
N SER A 396 -1.73 2.69 -15.68
CA SER A 396 -2.63 3.82 -15.88
C SER A 396 -2.74 4.68 -14.61
N CYS A 397 -2.84 4.06 -13.44
CA CYS A 397 -2.90 4.78 -12.17
C CYS A 397 -1.60 5.53 -11.86
N PHE A 398 -0.44 4.92 -12.08
CA PHE A 398 0.86 5.57 -11.91
C PHE A 398 1.00 6.80 -12.80
N ILE A 399 0.68 6.66 -14.10
CA ILE A 399 0.70 7.78 -15.06
C ILE A 399 -0.23 8.90 -14.60
N GLU A 400 -1.43 8.57 -14.14
CA GLU A 400 -2.38 9.56 -13.64
C GLU A 400 -1.83 10.30 -12.42
N SER A 401 -1.36 9.58 -11.39
CA SER A 401 -0.76 10.17 -10.20
C SER A 401 0.45 11.06 -10.55
N ALA A 402 1.29 10.64 -11.49
CA ALA A 402 2.44 11.43 -11.93
C ALA A 402 2.03 12.74 -12.61
N ASN A 403 1.02 12.70 -13.49
CA ASN A 403 0.50 13.92 -14.10
C ASN A 403 -0.18 14.84 -13.05
N ARG A 404 -0.84 14.29 -12.03
CA ARG A 404 -1.47 15.08 -10.96
C ARG A 404 -0.47 15.88 -10.14
N ILE A 405 0.76 15.41 -9.94
CA ILE A 405 1.80 16.19 -9.23
C ILE A 405 2.10 17.51 -9.94
N VAL A 406 2.12 17.51 -11.28
CA VAL A 406 2.29 18.75 -12.05
C VAL A 406 1.13 19.71 -11.79
N GLU A 407 -0.10 19.21 -11.76
CA GLU A 407 -1.28 20.03 -11.47
C GLU A 407 -1.23 20.62 -10.05
N VAL A 408 -0.84 19.83 -9.05
CA VAL A 408 -0.67 20.25 -7.65
C VAL A 408 0.28 21.44 -7.57
N VAL A 409 1.44 21.34 -8.23
CA VAL A 409 2.45 22.40 -8.20
C VAL A 409 2.01 23.61 -9.01
N GLU A 410 1.38 23.43 -10.18
CA GLU A 410 0.92 24.55 -11.01
C GLU A 410 -0.23 25.33 -10.38
N LYS A 411 -1.16 24.64 -9.72
CA LYS A 411 -2.28 25.26 -8.98
C LYS A 411 -1.88 25.73 -7.59
N GLN A 412 -0.69 25.36 -7.12
CA GLN A 412 -0.22 25.63 -5.76
C GLN A 412 -1.19 25.11 -4.68
N ASP A 413 -1.78 23.93 -4.93
CA ASP A 413 -2.86 23.37 -4.14
C ASP A 413 -2.71 21.84 -4.07
N LEU A 414 -2.38 21.32 -2.87
CA LEU A 414 -2.28 19.88 -2.62
C LEU A 414 -3.60 19.15 -2.88
N SER A 415 -4.75 19.82 -2.71
CA SER A 415 -6.06 19.22 -2.96
C SER A 415 -6.37 19.06 -4.45
N ALA A 416 -5.62 19.73 -5.34
CA ALA A 416 -5.76 19.55 -6.78
C ALA A 416 -5.32 18.16 -7.27
N GLY A 417 -4.53 17.44 -6.46
CA GLY A 417 -4.10 16.07 -6.73
C GLY A 417 -5.05 14.99 -6.22
N ILE A 418 -6.10 15.38 -5.50
CA ILE A 418 -7.10 14.46 -4.91
C ILE A 418 -8.17 14.15 -5.97
N VAL A 419 -8.39 12.88 -6.27
CA VAL A 419 -9.44 12.46 -7.22
C VAL A 419 -10.79 12.45 -6.51
N TYR A 420 -11.58 13.50 -6.73
CA TYR A 420 -13.00 13.50 -6.38
C TYR A 420 -13.78 12.58 -7.31
N THR A 421 -13.88 11.30 -6.94
CA THR A 421 -14.85 10.39 -7.58
C THR A 421 -16.25 10.76 -7.07
N PRO A 422 -17.21 11.19 -7.93
CA PRO A 422 -18.54 11.54 -7.47
C PRO A 422 -19.23 10.33 -6.80
N GLY A 423 -19.48 10.42 -5.49
CA GLY A 423 -20.15 9.37 -4.72
C GLY A 423 -19.27 8.54 -3.78
N ILE A 424 -17.99 8.88 -3.63
CA ILE A 424 -17.10 8.29 -2.62
C ILE A 424 -16.75 9.35 -1.58
N VAL A 425 -16.87 9.02 -0.30
CA VAL A 425 -16.30 9.80 0.81
C VAL A 425 -15.18 8.95 1.37
N TYR A 426 -13.95 9.42 1.23
CA TYR A 426 -12.75 8.75 1.70
C TYR A 426 -12.66 8.90 3.24
N ALA A 427 -12.32 7.81 3.91
CA ALA A 427 -12.03 7.78 5.34
C ALA A 427 -10.52 7.57 5.47
N GLU A 428 -9.90 8.36 6.36
CA GLU A 428 -8.45 8.46 6.56
C GLU A 428 -7.72 9.11 5.36
N SER A 429 -6.71 9.94 5.65
CA SER A 429 -6.01 10.76 4.65
C SER A 429 -5.61 9.90 3.45
N GLU A 430 -6.11 10.21 2.25
CA GLU A 430 -5.58 9.57 1.05
C GLU A 430 -4.06 9.71 1.05
N PRO A 431 -3.33 8.65 0.66
CA PRO A 431 -1.92 8.82 0.35
C PRO A 431 -1.83 9.90 -0.71
N SER A 432 -0.88 10.80 -0.52
CA SER A 432 -0.73 11.89 -1.45
C SER A 432 -0.40 11.41 -2.87
N PRO A 433 -0.49 12.28 -3.88
CA PRO A 433 0.03 11.95 -5.21
C PRO A 433 1.49 11.49 -5.19
N VAL A 434 2.29 11.88 -4.19
CA VAL A 434 3.69 11.43 -4.03
C VAL A 434 3.74 9.99 -3.47
N GLU A 435 2.95 9.69 -2.43
CA GLU A 435 2.85 8.34 -1.86
C GLU A 435 2.21 7.33 -2.84
N ASP A 436 1.26 7.79 -3.66
CA ASP A 436 0.62 7.02 -4.73
C ASP A 436 1.62 6.52 -5.78
N LEU A 437 2.63 7.34 -6.11
CA LEU A 437 3.59 6.96 -7.17
C LEU A 437 4.31 5.67 -6.80
N SER A 438 4.88 5.61 -5.60
CA SER A 438 5.60 4.42 -5.17
C SER A 438 4.64 3.24 -5.14
N TYR A 439 3.50 3.36 -4.46
CA TYR A 439 2.50 2.29 -4.39
C TYR A 439 2.12 1.68 -5.75
N TYR A 440 1.91 2.50 -6.79
CA TYR A 440 1.59 1.98 -8.11
C TYR A 440 2.80 1.40 -8.83
N LEU A 441 4.01 1.96 -8.66
CA LEU A 441 5.24 1.40 -9.22
C LEU A 441 5.53 0.01 -8.65
N ASP A 442 5.39 -0.16 -7.33
CA ASP A 442 5.56 -1.43 -6.63
C ASP A 442 4.72 -2.53 -7.28
N ARG A 443 3.45 -2.22 -7.51
CA ARG A 443 2.50 -3.14 -8.13
C ARG A 443 2.78 -3.37 -9.59
N MET A 444 3.18 -2.34 -10.34
CA MET A 444 3.59 -2.53 -11.73
C MET A 444 4.74 -3.54 -11.82
N ILE A 445 5.72 -3.46 -10.93
CA ILE A 445 6.88 -4.35 -10.98
C ILE A 445 6.51 -5.75 -10.50
N SER A 446 5.67 -5.86 -9.46
CA SER A 446 5.11 -7.15 -9.02
C SER A 446 4.34 -7.85 -10.16
N GLU A 447 3.41 -7.14 -10.80
CA GLU A 447 2.59 -7.72 -11.88
C GLU A 447 3.43 -8.02 -13.13
N TYR A 448 4.45 -7.21 -13.43
CA TYR A 448 5.42 -7.51 -14.48
C TYR A 448 6.16 -8.81 -14.20
N ASN A 449 6.70 -8.96 -12.98
CA ASN A 449 7.40 -10.18 -12.56
C ASN A 449 6.50 -11.42 -12.60
N SER A 450 5.22 -11.28 -12.23
CA SER A 450 4.22 -12.34 -12.31
C SER A 450 3.67 -12.59 -13.73
N SER A 451 3.89 -11.67 -14.67
CA SER A 451 3.48 -11.86 -16.07
C SER A 451 4.50 -12.62 -16.92
N ILE A 452 5.75 -12.71 -16.42
CA ILE A 452 6.89 -13.29 -17.14
C ILE A 452 7.22 -14.70 -16.64
N ASN A 453 6.87 -15.02 -15.39
CA ASN A 453 6.93 -16.37 -14.81
C ASN A 453 5.57 -17.07 -14.94
#